data_AF-A0A538K1E6-F1
#
_entry.id   AF-A0A538K1E6-F1
#
_cell.length_a   1.000
_cell.length_b   1.000
_cell.length_c   1.000
_cell.angle_alpha   90.00
_cell.angle_beta   90.00
_cell.angle_gamma   90.00
#
_symmetry.space_group_name_H-M   'P 1'
#
loop_
_entity.id
_entity.type
_entity.pdbx_description
1 polymer ?
#
loop_
_entity_poly.entity_id
_entity_poly.type
_entity_poly.pdbx_seq_one_letter_code
_entity_poly.pdbx_strand_id
1 'polypeptide(L)'
;MGKFFSDRPTLRGFLIIGLIALVVVVLNLYTAVIAIGMLLRIAFFLAIAFFIYLVWRERRGEIETWSTRERVVFYGSGLLIVAAIGIYFWRGLPGYEQLGFIGVVACAGYAMFRVWRDRHSYRQ
;
A
#
# COMPACT_ATOMS: atom_id res chain seq x y z
N MET A 1 42.56 3.29 -25.68
CA MET A 1 41.89 2.73 -24.48
C MET A 1 41.96 1.20 -24.33
N GLY A 2 42.41 0.42 -25.33
CA GLY A 2 42.42 -1.06 -25.24
C GLY A 2 43.64 -1.73 -24.62
N LYS A 3 44.76 -1.00 -24.41
CA LYS A 3 46.04 -1.61 -24.00
C LYS A 3 46.18 -1.86 -22.49
N PHE A 4 45.46 -1.10 -21.66
CA PHE A 4 45.51 -1.25 -20.18
C PHE A 4 44.81 -2.51 -19.65
N PHE A 5 43.88 -3.10 -20.42
CA PHE A 5 43.14 -4.30 -20.01
C PHE A 5 43.78 -5.62 -20.45
N SER A 6 44.78 -5.60 -21.34
CA SER A 6 45.48 -6.82 -21.77
C SER A 6 46.52 -7.31 -20.77
N ASP A 7 47.16 -6.42 -20.00
CA ASP A 7 48.27 -6.78 -19.10
C ASP A 7 47.84 -7.37 -17.75
N ARG A 8 46.56 -7.25 -17.37
CA ARG A 8 46.04 -7.74 -16.08
C ARG A 8 44.98 -8.82 -16.28
N PRO A 9 45.36 -10.10 -16.37
CA PRO A 9 44.44 -11.21 -16.65
C PRO A 9 43.30 -11.31 -15.61
N THR A 10 43.58 -10.94 -14.36
CA THR A 10 42.59 -10.89 -13.27
C THR A 10 41.54 -9.81 -13.45
N LEU A 11 41.93 -8.60 -13.86
CA LEU A 11 41.01 -7.49 -14.12
C LEU A 11 40.08 -7.81 -15.31
N ARG A 12 40.62 -8.47 -16.34
CA ARG A 12 39.83 -8.90 -17.50
C ARG A 12 38.81 -9.97 -17.12
N GLY A 13 39.20 -10.95 -16.30
CA GLY A 13 38.28 -11.95 -15.75
C GLY A 13 37.15 -11.31 -14.93
N PHE A 14 37.50 -10.37 -14.05
CA PHE A 14 36.52 -9.65 -13.23
C PHE A 14 35.54 -8.82 -14.07
N LEU A 15 36.02 -8.17 -15.13
CA LEU A 15 35.17 -7.43 -16.06
C LEU A 15 34.19 -8.32 -16.81
N ILE A 16 34.64 -9.49 -17.28
CA ILE A 16 33.78 -10.45 -17.97
C ILE A 16 32.71 -10.98 -17.01
N ILE A 17 33.09 -11.35 -15.79
CA ILE A 17 32.14 -11.81 -14.75
C ILE A 17 31.15 -10.69 -14.40
N GLY A 18 31.63 -9.45 -14.21
CA GLY A 18 30.79 -8.30 -13.92
C GLY A 18 29.79 -8.00 -15.04
N LEU A 19 30.21 -8.11 -16.30
CA LEU A 19 29.33 -7.93 -17.47
C LEU A 19 28.24 -9.01 -17.51
N ILE A 20 28.61 -10.27 -17.29
CA ILE A 20 27.65 -11.39 -17.26
C ILE A 20 26.66 -11.20 -16.12
N ALA A 21 27.12 -10.85 -14.93
CA ALA A 21 26.27 -10.57 -13.78
C ALA A 21 25.29 -9.41 -14.07
N LEU A 22 25.76 -8.33 -14.69
CA LEU A 22 24.90 -7.21 -15.11
C LEU A 22 23.81 -7.67 -16.08
N VAL A 23 24.17 -8.47 -17.10
CA VAL A 23 23.21 -9.01 -18.07
C VAL A 23 22.17 -9.88 -17.36
N VAL A 24 22.59 -10.74 -16.44
CA VAL A 24 21.66 -11.58 -15.65
C VAL A 24 20.69 -10.71 -14.83
N VAL A 25 21.18 -9.67 -14.16
CA VAL A 25 20.33 -8.74 -13.39
C VAL A 25 19.33 -8.01 -14.29
N VAL A 26 19.79 -7.49 -15.43
CA VAL A 26 18.93 -6.77 -16.40
C VAL A 26 17.88 -7.71 -17.00
N LEU A 27 18.24 -8.95 -17.32
CA LEU A 27 17.28 -9.93 -17.83
C LEU A 27 16.31 -10.41 -16.73
N ASN A 28 16.69 -10.35 -15.45
CA ASN A 28 15.86 -10.75 -14.32
C ASN A 28 14.95 -9.63 -13.78
N LEU A 29 15.06 -8.40 -14.30
CA LEU A 29 14.33 -7.23 -13.80
C LEU A 29 12.82 -7.48 -13.69
N TYR A 30 12.23 -8.18 -14.66
CA TYR A 30 10.80 -8.53 -14.65
C TYR A 30 10.39 -9.33 -13.41
N THR A 31 11.16 -10.37 -13.08
CA THR A 31 10.92 -11.21 -11.89
C THR A 31 11.07 -10.40 -10.61
N ALA A 32 12.11 -9.57 -10.52
CA ALA A 32 12.34 -8.70 -9.36
C ALA A 32 11.19 -7.71 -9.17
N VAL A 33 10.74 -7.05 -10.25
CA VAL A 33 9.63 -6.10 -10.21
C VAL A 33 8.31 -6.77 -9.80
N ILE A 34 8.03 -7.97 -10.30
CA ILE A 34 6.83 -8.72 -9.87
C ILE A 34 6.92 -9.10 -8.40
N ALA A 35 8.04 -9.65 -7.95
CA ALA A 35 8.22 -10.07 -6.57
C ALA A 35 8.06 -8.88 -5.60
N ILE A 36 8.76 -7.76 -5.88
CA ILE A 36 8.65 -6.53 -5.10
C ILE A 36 7.23 -5.98 -5.17
N GLY A 37 6.60 -5.97 -6.35
CA GLY A 37 5.22 -5.52 -6.52
C GLY A 37 4.22 -6.33 -5.69
N MET A 38 4.38 -7.65 -5.60
CA MET A 38 3.54 -8.50 -4.75
C MET A 38 3.76 -8.21 -3.27
N LEU A 39 5.01 -8.09 -2.82
CA LEU A 39 5.33 -7.73 -1.44
C LEU A 39 4.76 -6.36 -1.06
N LEU A 40 4.90 -5.37 -1.94
CA LEU A 40 4.38 -4.02 -1.71
C LEU A 40 2.86 -3.99 -1.62
N ARG A 41 2.15 -4.77 -2.45
CA ARG A 41 0.69 -4.93 -2.36
C ARG A 41 0.26 -5.48 -1.00
N ILE A 42 0.94 -6.51 -0.51
CA ILE A 42 0.66 -7.11 0.81
C ILE A 42 0.95 -6.10 1.93
N ALA A 43 2.10 -5.42 1.87
CA ALA A 43 2.49 -4.42 2.86
C ALA A 43 1.49 -3.25 2.91
N PHE A 44 1.01 -2.77 1.76
CA PHE A 44 0.03 -1.70 1.69
C PHE A 44 -1.33 -2.10 2.27
N PHE A 45 -1.79 -3.32 1.98
CA PHE A 45 -2.99 -3.89 2.61
C PHE A 45 -2.86 -3.93 4.13
N LEU A 46 -1.75 -4.48 4.62
CA LEU A 46 -1.47 -4.56 6.05
C LEU A 46 -1.38 -3.17 6.69
N ALA A 47 -0.77 -2.20 6.02
CA ALA A 47 -0.67 -0.83 6.51
C ALA A 47 -2.05 -0.20 6.73
N ILE A 48 -2.99 -0.37 5.79
CA ILE A 48 -4.34 0.17 5.95
C ILE A 48 -5.10 -0.59 7.03
N ALA A 49 -5.04 -1.92 7.05
CA ALA A 49 -5.68 -2.71 8.10
C ALA A 49 -5.16 -2.33 9.49
N PHE A 50 -3.85 -2.14 9.61
CA PHE A 50 -3.21 -1.73 10.85
C PHE A 50 -3.57 -0.29 11.24
N PHE A 51 -3.65 0.63 10.27
CA PHE A 51 -4.09 2.00 10.51
C PHE A 51 -5.53 2.04 11.06
N ILE A 52 -6.46 1.30 10.44
CA ILE A 52 -7.84 1.20 10.91
C ILE A 52 -7.88 0.58 12.32
N TYR A 53 -7.08 -0.45 12.55
CA TYR A 53 -6.95 -1.07 13.86
C TYR A 53 -6.42 -0.10 14.92
N LEU A 54 -5.38 0.69 14.61
CA LEU A 54 -4.84 1.69 15.53
C LEU A 54 -5.87 2.76 15.86
N VAL A 55 -6.54 3.32 14.84
CA VAL A 55 -7.60 4.32 15.03
C VAL A 55 -8.72 3.75 15.89
N TRP A 56 -9.14 2.51 15.65
CA TRP A 56 -10.11 1.82 16.51
C TRP A 56 -9.56 1.62 17.93
N ARG A 57 -8.30 1.23 18.07
CA ARG A 57 -7.67 0.91 19.35
C ARG A 57 -7.53 2.15 20.24
N GLU A 58 -7.15 3.28 19.67
CA GLU A 58 -7.06 4.58 20.37
C GLU A 58 -8.45 5.03 20.84
N ARG A 59 -9.45 4.91 19.95
CA ARG A 59 -10.80 5.45 20.19
C ARG A 59 -11.74 4.48 20.91
N ARG A 60 -11.35 3.22 21.10
CA ARG A 60 -12.11 2.17 21.80
C ARG A 60 -12.83 2.68 23.05
N GLY A 61 -12.10 3.36 23.94
CA GLY A 61 -12.64 3.81 25.22
C GLY A 61 -13.66 4.95 25.09
N GLU A 62 -13.50 5.82 24.09
CA GLU A 62 -14.46 6.89 23.80
C GLU A 62 -15.71 6.33 23.09
N ILE A 63 -15.54 5.36 22.18
CA ILE A 63 -16.61 4.75 21.39
C ILE A 63 -17.66 4.07 22.27
N GLU A 64 -17.29 3.55 23.44
CA GLU A 64 -18.23 2.96 24.40
C GLU A 64 -19.24 3.98 24.94
N THR A 65 -18.93 5.27 24.88
CA THR A 65 -19.81 6.36 25.32
C THR A 65 -20.65 6.98 24.20
N TRP A 66 -20.45 6.57 22.95
CA TRP A 66 -21.09 7.18 21.77
C TRP A 66 -22.50 6.66 21.53
N SER A 67 -23.33 7.48 20.87
CA SER A 67 -24.66 7.06 20.45
C SER A 67 -24.59 5.95 19.40
N THR A 68 -25.58 5.05 19.37
CA THR A 68 -25.62 3.89 18.47
C THR A 68 -25.45 4.26 17.00
N ARG A 69 -25.97 5.43 16.58
CA ARG A 69 -25.91 5.91 15.20
C ARG A 69 -24.48 6.28 14.78
N GLU A 70 -23.73 6.94 15.65
CA GLU A 70 -22.35 7.36 15.40
C GLU A 70 -21.41 6.14 15.38
N ARG A 71 -21.67 5.19 16.28
CA ARG A 71 -20.96 3.92 16.33
C ARG A 71 -21.12 3.16 15.02
N VAL A 72 -22.35 3.04 14.51
CA VAL A 72 -22.63 2.35 13.23
C VAL A 72 -21.95 3.04 12.04
N VAL A 73 -21.95 4.38 11.97
CA VAL A 73 -21.30 5.09 10.85
C VAL A 73 -19.78 4.90 10.89
N PHE A 74 -19.15 4.96 12.06
CA PHE A 74 -17.71 4.79 12.21
C PHE A 74 -17.25 3.36 11.89
N TYR A 75 -17.91 2.35 12.45
CA TYR A 75 -17.61 0.96 12.13
C TYR A 75 -17.98 0.60 10.68
N GLY A 76 -19.09 1.13 10.17
CA GLY A 76 -19.54 0.89 8.80
C GLY A 76 -18.58 1.47 7.76
N SER A 77 -18.08 2.68 7.97
CA SER A 77 -17.08 3.30 7.08
C SER A 77 -15.72 2.58 7.15
N GLY A 78 -15.25 2.19 8.34
CA GLY A 78 -14.05 1.36 8.49
C GLY A 78 -14.18 0.00 7.79
N LEU A 79 -15.31 -0.70 7.99
CA LEU A 79 -15.59 -1.99 7.35
C LEU A 79 -15.67 -1.85 5.82
N LEU A 80 -16.29 -0.78 5.31
CA LEU A 80 -16.37 -0.51 3.88
C LEU A 80 -14.99 -0.26 3.25
N ILE A 81 -14.10 0.44 3.97
CA ILE A 81 -12.71 0.64 3.51
C ILE A 81 -11.99 -0.71 3.44
N VAL A 82 -12.06 -1.52 4.50
CA VAL A 82 -11.43 -2.85 4.51
C VAL A 82 -12.01 -3.76 3.42
N ALA A 83 -13.33 -3.79 3.25
CA ALA A 83 -14.02 -4.59 2.25
C ALA A 83 -13.65 -4.15 0.82
N ALA A 84 -13.60 -2.85 0.56
CA ALA A 84 -13.20 -2.32 -0.74
C ALA A 84 -11.76 -2.72 -1.10
N ILE A 85 -10.85 -2.65 -0.13
CA ILE A 85 -9.44 -3.04 -0.32
C ILE A 85 -9.30 -4.56 -0.45
N GLY A 86 -10.05 -5.33 0.34
CA GLY A 86 -10.08 -6.80 0.24
C GLY A 86 -10.59 -7.27 -1.11
N ILE A 87 -11.62 -6.62 -1.66
CA ILE A 87 -12.14 -6.92 -3.01
C ILE A 87 -11.12 -6.53 -4.08
N TYR A 88 -10.46 -5.37 -3.94
CA TYR A 88 -9.37 -4.96 -4.83
C TYR A 88 -8.23 -6.00 -4.86
N PHE A 89 -7.87 -6.52 -3.69
CA PHE A 89 -6.82 -7.54 -3.55
C PHE A 89 -7.23 -8.88 -4.18
N TRP A 90 -8.48 -9.31 -4.02
CA TRP A 90 -8.95 -10.62 -4.50
C TRP A 90 -9.24 -10.67 -6.00
N ARG A 91 -9.83 -9.61 -6.57
CA ARG A 91 -10.28 -9.63 -7.97
C ARG A 91 -9.30 -9.05 -8.97
N GLY A 92 -8.38 -8.18 -8.56
CA GLY A 92 -7.41 -7.54 -9.46
C GLY A 92 -8.07 -6.80 -10.62
N LEU A 93 -8.38 -5.51 -10.44
CA LEU A 93 -9.20 -4.75 -11.39
C LEU A 93 -8.50 -4.53 -12.76
N PRO A 94 -9.11 -4.93 -13.90
CA PRO A 94 -8.66 -4.53 -15.23
C PRO A 94 -9.09 -3.08 -15.56
N GLY A 95 -8.12 -2.18 -15.76
CA GLY A 95 -8.39 -0.86 -16.35
C GLY A 95 -9.06 0.18 -15.43
N TYR A 96 -10.08 0.89 -15.95
CA TYR A 96 -10.68 2.13 -15.41
C TYR A 96 -11.34 2.02 -14.02
N GLU A 97 -11.49 0.81 -13.47
CA GLU A 97 -12.11 0.55 -12.17
C GLU A 97 -11.24 1.03 -10.98
N GLN A 98 -9.97 1.37 -11.22
CA GLN A 98 -9.09 1.99 -10.21
C GLN A 98 -9.62 3.34 -9.69
N LEU A 99 -10.30 4.11 -10.54
CA LEU A 99 -10.93 5.38 -10.14
C LEU A 99 -12.13 5.13 -9.21
N GLY A 100 -12.86 4.04 -9.43
CA GLY A 100 -13.95 3.62 -8.54
C GLY A 100 -13.44 3.22 -7.16
N PHE A 101 -12.31 2.51 -7.08
CA PHE A 101 -11.66 2.18 -5.82
C PHE A 101 -11.21 3.43 -5.06
N ILE A 102 -10.52 4.36 -5.74
CA ILE A 102 -10.10 5.65 -5.16
C ILE A 102 -11.31 6.44 -4.69
N GLY A 103 -12.40 6.47 -5.49
CA GLY A 103 -13.65 7.14 -5.15
C GLY A 103 -14.32 6.55 -3.91
N VAL A 104 -14.37 5.21 -3.77
CA VAL A 104 -14.95 4.55 -2.59
C VAL A 104 -14.12 4.83 -1.34
N VAL A 105 -12.80 4.74 -1.44
CA VAL A 105 -11.90 5.06 -0.32
C VAL A 105 -11.99 6.54 0.06
N ALA A 106 -12.03 7.45 -0.91
CA ALA A 106 -12.18 8.88 -0.68
C ALA A 106 -13.55 9.22 -0.06
N CYS A 107 -14.65 8.63 -0.55
CA CYS A 107 -15.98 8.84 -0.01
C CYS A 107 -16.13 8.27 1.41
N ALA A 108 -15.56 7.09 1.68
CA ALA A 108 -15.58 6.47 3.00
C ALA A 108 -14.72 7.26 4.00
N GLY A 109 -13.51 7.68 3.59
CA GLY A 109 -12.66 8.57 4.37
C GLY A 109 -13.31 9.92 4.62
N TYR A 110 -14.00 10.49 3.63
CA TYR A 110 -14.76 11.74 3.77
C TYR A 110 -15.95 11.60 4.72
N ALA A 111 -16.70 10.50 4.66
CA ALA A 111 -17.78 10.22 5.60
C ALA A 111 -17.26 10.13 7.04
N MET A 112 -16.10 9.52 7.24
CA MET A 112 -15.43 9.42 8.53
C MET A 112 -14.92 10.77 9.03
N PHE A 113 -14.31 11.58 8.14
CA PHE A 113 -13.85 12.93 8.41
C PHE A 113 -15.00 13.89 8.75
N ARG A 114 -16.13 13.76 8.04
CA ARG A 114 -17.37 14.50 8.31
C ARG A 114 -17.84 14.31 9.74
N VAL A 115 -17.96 13.05 10.18
CA VAL A 115 -18.44 12.72 11.54
C VAL A 115 -17.49 13.27 12.60
N TRP A 116 -16.19 13.20 12.33
CA TRP A 116 -15.16 13.77 13.20
C TRP A 116 -15.25 15.30 13.29
N ARG A 117 -15.46 15.99 12.15
CA ARG A 117 -15.63 17.45 12.07
C ARG A 117 -16.90 17.91 12.79
N ASP A 118 -18.01 17.20 12.60
CA ASP A 118 -19.28 17.53 13.26
C ASP A 118 -19.11 17.49 14.80
N ARG A 119 -18.29 16.58 15.35
CA ARG A 119 -17.99 16.54 16.79
C ARG A 119 -17.03 17.62 17.28
N HIS A 120 -16.07 18.08 16.47
CA HIS A 120 -15.14 19.15 16.86
C HIS A 120 -15.75 20.55 16.77
N SER A 121 -16.87 20.70 16.05
CA SER A 121 -17.58 21.98 15.94
C SER A 121 -18.58 22.27 17.08
N TYR A 122 -18.94 21.29 17.93
CA TYR A 122 -19.83 21.51 19.09
C TYR A 122 -19.07 21.86 20.39
N ARG A 123 -17.89 22.48 20.27
CA ARG A 123 -17.17 23.11 21.38
C ARG A 123 -16.95 24.60 21.07
N GLN A 124 -18.04 25.32 20.87
CA GLN A 124 -18.18 26.73 21.22
C GLN A 124 -19.56 26.93 21.84
#